data_AF-A0A2V5QUB3-F1
#
_entry.id   AF-A0A2V5QUB3-F1
#
_cell.length_a   1.000
_cell.length_b   1.000
_cell.length_c   1.000
_cell.angle_alpha   90.00
_cell.angle_beta   90.00
_cell.angle_gamma   90.00
#
_symmetry.space_group_name_H-M   'P 1'
#
loop_
_entity.id
_entity.type
_entity.pdbx_description
1 polymer ?
#
loop_
_entity_poly.entity_id
_entity_poly.type
_entity_poly.pdbx_seq_one_letter_code
_entity_poly.pdbx_strand_id
1 'polypeptide(L)' 'MRAARLQQALERLTAAIRDVESELAAMKAEHDPLASHIFVSRRHYRNANDTKSGKRRELNARLSFNTACVLGFRGSH' A
#
# COMPACT_ATOMS: atom_id res chain seq x y z
N MET A 1 -36.88 -28.62 15.04
CA MET A 1 -35.41 -28.86 15.22
C MET A 1 -34.56 -28.45 14.01
N ARG A 2 -34.87 -28.82 12.75
CA ARG A 2 -34.08 -28.41 11.57
C ARG A 2 -34.05 -26.89 11.33
N ALA A 3 -35.17 -26.19 11.50
CA ALA A 3 -35.24 -24.74 11.33
C ALA A 3 -34.30 -23.97 12.27
N ALA A 4 -34.20 -24.37 13.53
CA ALA A 4 -33.29 -23.74 14.50
C ALA A 4 -31.81 -23.92 14.13
N ARG A 5 -31.44 -25.09 13.59
CA ARG A 5 -30.06 -25.33 13.10
C ARG A 5 -29.74 -24.49 11.88
N LEU A 6 -30.70 -24.33 10.97
CA LEU A 6 -30.54 -23.46 9.80
C LEU A 6 -30.39 -21.99 10.23
N GLN A 7 -31.22 -21.52 11.15
CA GLN A 7 -31.13 -20.17 11.71
C GLN A 7 -29.74 -19.90 12.29
N GLN A 8 -29.24 -20.82 13.11
CA GLN A 8 -27.92 -20.68 13.73
C GLN A 8 -26.77 -20.73 12.70
N ALA A 9 -26.90 -21.53 11.65
CA ALA A 9 -25.93 -21.57 10.56
C ALA A 9 -25.90 -20.25 9.77
N LEU A 10 -27.08 -19.66 9.50
CA LEU A 10 -27.20 -18.37 8.84
C LEU A 10 -26.59 -17.24 9.69
N GLU A 11 -26.85 -17.21 11.00
CA GLU A 11 -26.27 -16.23 11.91
C GLU A 11 -24.73 -16.30 11.92
N ARG A 12 -24.17 -17.51 11.97
CA ARG A 12 -22.71 -17.72 11.89
C ARG A 12 -22.14 -17.27 10.55
N LEU A 13 -22.83 -17.55 9.45
CA LEU A 13 -22.42 -17.11 8.12
C LEU A 13 -22.42 -15.58 8.02
N THR A 14 -23.47 -14.93 8.54
CA THR A 14 -23.54 -13.46 8.56
C THR A 14 -22.41 -12.84 9.39
N ALA A 15 -22.06 -13.42 10.54
CA ALA A 15 -20.93 -12.96 11.34
C ALA A 15 -19.61 -13.10 10.56
N ALA A 16 -19.35 -14.27 9.96
CA ALA A 16 -18.15 -14.52 9.19
C ALA A 16 -18.00 -13.58 7.98
N ILE A 17 -19.10 -13.25 7.30
CA ILE A 17 -19.07 -12.28 6.18
C ILE A 17 -18.64 -10.90 6.69
N ARG A 18 -19.19 -10.43 7.81
CA ARG A 18 -18.84 -9.13 8.38
C ARG A 18 -17.38 -9.06 8.82
N ASP A 19 -16.87 -10.14 9.40
CA ASP A 19 -15.46 -10.20 9.82
C ASP A 19 -14.53 -10.08 8.60
N VAL A 20 -14.82 -10.81 7.52
CA VAL A 20 -14.05 -10.72 6.26
C VAL A 20 -14.16 -9.32 5.65
N GLU A 21 -15.34 -8.70 5.65
CA GLU A 21 -15.52 -7.34 5.15
C GLU A 21 -14.72 -6.32 5.97
N SER A 22 -14.65 -6.50 7.30
CA SER A 22 -13.85 -5.66 8.19
C SER A 22 -12.35 -5.79 7.91
N GLU A 23 -11.84 -7.02 7.78
CA GLU A 23 -10.43 -7.26 7.43
C GLU A 23 -10.10 -6.73 6.03
N LEU A 24 -11.00 -6.88 5.06
CA LEU A 24 -10.82 -6.31 3.74
C LEU A 24 -10.80 -4.77 3.78
N ALA A 25 -11.65 -4.15 4.60
CA ALA A 25 -11.64 -2.71 4.80
C ALA A 25 -10.34 -2.24 5.48
N ALA A 26 -9.84 -2.98 6.46
CA ALA A 26 -8.56 -2.72 7.12
C ALA A 26 -7.39 -2.84 6.14
N MET A 27 -7.35 -3.89 5.32
CA MET A 27 -6.32 -4.08 4.29
C MET A 27 -6.38 -3.02 3.19
N LYS A 28 -7.59 -2.54 2.83
CA LYS A 28 -7.74 -1.41 1.88
C LYS A 28 -7.35 -0.07 2.50
N ALA A 29 -7.54 0.09 3.80
CA ALA A 29 -7.08 1.25 4.55
C ALA A 29 -5.58 1.19 4.85
N GLU A 30 -4.99 -0.02 4.83
CA GLU A 30 -3.56 -0.23 4.95
C GLU A 30 -2.86 0.47 3.78
N HIS A 31 -2.19 1.55 4.13
CA HIS A 31 -1.54 2.42 3.19
C HIS A 31 -0.34 1.71 2.58
N ASP A 32 -0.37 1.40 1.28
CA ASP A 32 0.79 0.82 0.59
C ASP A 32 1.98 1.80 0.71
N PRO A 33 3.01 1.47 1.53
CA PRO A 33 4.10 2.38 1.78
C PRO A 33 4.95 2.61 0.52
N LEU A 34 5.02 1.62 -0.38
CA LEU A 34 5.76 1.72 -1.63
C LEU A 34 5.06 2.65 -2.61
N ALA A 35 3.75 2.49 -2.81
CA ALA A 35 2.97 3.34 -3.71
C ALA A 35 3.06 4.82 -3.28
N SER A 36 2.93 5.08 -1.99
CA SER A 36 3.02 6.41 -1.41
C SER A 36 4.41 7.02 -1.52
N HIS A 37 5.44 6.22 -1.22
CA HIS A 37 6.83 6.62 -1.41
C HIS A 37 7.13 6.99 -2.86
N ILE A 38 6.67 6.20 -3.84
CA ILE A 38 6.85 6.48 -5.27
C ILE A 38 6.17 7.80 -5.64
N PHE A 39 4.93 8.02 -5.20
CA PHE A 39 4.18 9.24 -5.52
C PHE A 39 4.86 10.49 -4.96
N VAL A 40 5.22 10.45 -3.68
CA VAL A 40 5.89 11.55 -2.96
C VAL A 40 7.27 11.81 -3.57
N SER A 41 8.08 10.77 -3.78
CA SER A 41 9.43 10.90 -4.34
C SER A 41 9.40 11.45 -5.77
N ARG A 42 8.43 11.03 -6.61
CA ARG A 42 8.25 11.58 -7.95
C ARG A 42 7.89 13.06 -7.91
N ARG A 43 7.02 13.48 -6.99
CA ARG A 43 6.68 14.90 -6.78
C ARG A 43 7.91 15.70 -6.35
N HIS A 44 8.69 15.20 -5.39
CA HIS A 44 9.93 15.86 -4.96
C HIS A 44 10.95 15.95 -6.08
N TYR A 45 11.13 14.89 -6.88
CA TYR A 45 12.05 14.91 -8.02
C TYR A 45 11.68 16.00 -9.04
N ARG A 46 10.39 16.11 -9.39
CA ARG A 46 9.90 17.13 -10.34
C ARG A 46 10.06 18.55 -9.80
N ASN A 47 9.80 18.75 -8.52
CA ASN A 47 9.79 20.06 -7.88
C ASN A 47 11.14 20.46 -7.27
N ALA A 48 12.14 19.58 -7.33
CA ALA A 48 13.47 19.91 -6.82
C ALA A 48 14.08 21.05 -7.65
N ASN A 49 14.37 22.16 -6.96
CA ASN A 49 15.25 23.21 -7.43
C ASN A 49 16.66 22.64 -7.51
N ASP A 50 17.03 22.18 -8.71
CA ASP A 50 18.30 21.53 -8.95
C ASP A 50 19.41 22.55 -9.18
N THR A 51 20.64 22.08 -8.98
CA THR A 51 21.83 22.74 -9.47
C THR A 51 21.89 22.65 -11.00
N LYS A 52 22.64 23.54 -11.66
CA LYS A 52 22.90 23.46 -13.13
C LYS A 52 23.42 22.09 -13.58
N SER A 53 24.06 21.35 -12.67
CA SER A 53 24.64 20.03 -12.91
C SER A 53 23.70 18.83 -12.75
N GLY A 54 22.44 19.01 -12.30
CA GLY A 54 21.51 17.88 -12.12
C GLY A 54 21.78 16.99 -10.90
N LYS A 55 22.90 17.22 -10.19
CA LYS A 55 23.40 16.35 -9.12
C LYS A 55 22.40 16.14 -7.98
N ARG A 56 21.55 17.13 -7.69
CA ARG A 56 20.58 17.02 -6.59
C ARG A 56 19.44 16.07 -6.96
N ARG A 57 18.94 16.12 -8.19
CA ARG A 57 17.95 15.16 -8.68
C ARG A 57 18.51 13.77 -8.80
N GLU A 58 19.74 13.63 -9.29
CA GLU A 58 20.42 12.34 -9.40
C GLU A 58 20.56 11.66 -8.02
N LEU A 59 21.08 12.39 -7.03
CA LEU A 59 21.21 11.87 -5.67
C LEU A 59 19.85 11.47 -5.07
N ASN A 60 18.83 12.33 -5.23
CA ASN A 60 17.49 12.05 -4.72
C ASN A 60 16.85 10.84 -5.41
N ALA A 61 17.06 10.65 -6.71
CA ALA A 61 16.57 9.49 -7.44
C ALA A 61 17.24 8.20 -6.93
N ARG A 62 18.56 8.22 -6.68
CA ARG A 62 19.29 7.10 -6.09
C ARG A 62 18.79 6.73 -4.70
N LEU A 63 18.61 7.72 -3.83
CA LEU A 63 18.08 7.51 -2.48
C LEU A 63 16.65 6.97 -2.54
N SER A 64 15.81 7.55 -3.40
CA SER A 64 14.44 7.08 -3.63
C SER A 64 14.39 5.64 -4.11
N PHE A 65 15.29 5.23 -5.01
CA PHE A 65 15.38 3.87 -5.52
C PHE A 65 15.75 2.88 -4.41
N ASN A 66 16.76 3.19 -3.60
CA ASN A 66 17.15 2.34 -2.46
C ASN A 66 15.99 2.16 -1.47
N THR A 67 15.31 3.25 -1.11
CA THR A 67 14.14 3.17 -0.23
C THR A 67 13.02 2.35 -0.86
N ALA A 68 12.77 2.49 -2.17
CA ALA A 68 11.76 1.68 -2.86
C ALA A 68 12.12 0.18 -2.81
N CYS A 69 13.40 -0.19 -2.97
CA CYS A 69 13.85 -1.57 -2.86
C CYS A 69 13.62 -2.16 -1.46
N VAL A 70 13.86 -1.38 -0.40
CA VAL A 70 13.55 -1.75 0.99
C VAL A 70 12.04 -1.98 1.17
N LEU A 71 11.21 -1.17 0.51
CA LEU A 71 9.75 -1.30 0.50
C LEU A 71 9.23 -2.39 -0.46
N GLY A 72 10.11 -3.25 -1.00
CA GLY A 72 9.71 -4.39 -1.82
C GLY A 72 9.71 -4.15 -3.33
N PHE A 73 10.16 -2.98 -3.81
CA PHE A 73 10.33 -2.75 -5.24
C PHE A 73 11.41 -3.69 -5.82
N ARG A 74 11.11 -4.29 -6.98
CA ARG A 74 11.98 -5.27 -7.67
C ARG A 74 12.40 -4.80 -9.07
N GLY A 75 12.47 -3.48 -9.29
CA GLY A 75 12.95 -2.95 -10.57
C GLY A 75 14.38 -3.41 -10.85
N SER A 76 14.63 -3.85 -12.09
CA SER A 76 15.97 -4.16 -12.57
C SER A 76 16.78 -2.88 -12.78
N HIS A 77 18.05 -2.92 -12.36
CA HIS A 77 19.04 -1.84 -12.52
C HIS A 77 19.32 -1.49 -13.98
#